data_AF-A0A814SN05-F1
#
_entry.id   AF-A0A814SN05-F1
#
_cell.length_a   1.000
_cell.length_b   1.000
_cell.length_c   1.000
_cell.angle_alpha   90.00
_cell.angle_beta   90.00
_cell.angle_gamma   90.00
#
_symmetry.space_group_name_H-M   'P 1'
#
loop_
_entity.id
_entity.type
_entity.pdbx_description
1 polymer ?
#
loop_
_entity_poly.entity_id
_entity_poly.type
_entity_poly.pdbx_seq_one_letter_code
_entity_poly.pdbx_strand_id
1 'polypeptide(L)'
;MYILNQVVLWDKILRRGENARINLHELNSKYYFWDDGENLRSNNITLILGWNVISNAGSLSHVQANGSTSFIFSDSYTTSRGS
;
A
#
# COMPACT_ATOMS: atom_id res chain seq x y z
N MET A 1 0.06 -6.03 23.37
CA MET A 1 0.66 -5.19 22.31
C MET A 1 0.19 -5.77 20.98
N TYR A 2 -0.63 -5.07 20.21
CA TYR A 2 -1.09 -5.58 18.92
C TYR A 2 0.06 -5.53 17.93
N ILE A 3 0.42 -6.67 17.35
CA ILE A 3 1.38 -6.72 16.25
C ILE A 3 0.63 -6.26 15.01
N LEU A 4 1.06 -5.13 14.45
CA LEU A 4 0.48 -4.53 13.26
C LEU A 4 1.32 -4.97 12.05
N ASN A 5 0.80 -5.89 11.25
CA ASN A 5 1.44 -6.32 10.02
C ASN A 5 1.03 -5.35 8.90
N GLN A 6 1.89 -4.36 8.64
CA GLN A 6 1.69 -3.37 7.58
C GLN A 6 2.85 -3.37 6.60
N VAL A 7 2.52 -3.25 5.32
CA VAL A 7 3.46 -3.21 4.20
C VAL A 7 3.05 -2.14 3.21
N VAL A 8 4.03 -1.48 2.60
CA VAL A 8 3.80 -0.45 1.59
C VAL A 8 4.05 -1.06 0.21
N LEU A 9 3.03 -1.07 -0.64
CA LEU A 9 3.14 -1.61 -2.00
C LEU A 9 3.66 -0.57 -3.00
N TRP A 10 3.41 0.71 -2.74
CA TRP A 10 3.79 1.82 -3.61
C TRP A 10 3.78 3.15 -2.83
N ASP A 11 4.63 4.09 -3.24
CA ASP A 11 4.64 5.46 -2.77
C ASP A 11 4.90 6.43 -3.92
N LYS A 12 4.44 7.68 -3.75
CA LYS A 12 4.80 8.81 -4.60
C LYS A 12 4.93 10.07 -3.76
N ILE A 13 6.03 10.79 -3.99
CA ILE A 13 6.22 12.13 -3.45
C ILE A 13 5.55 13.12 -4.40
N LEU A 14 4.61 13.92 -3.88
CA LEU A 14 4.02 15.05 -4.60
C LEU A 14 4.65 16.35 -4.13
N ARG A 15 5.19 17.13 -5.06
CA ARG A 15 5.75 18.45 -4.79
C ARG A 15 4.68 19.54 -4.89
N ARG A 16 4.95 20.69 -4.27
CA ARG A 16 4.07 21.86 -4.34
C ARG A 16 3.80 22.25 -5.80
N GLY A 17 2.52 22.42 -6.14
CA GLY A 17 2.09 22.78 -7.49
C GLY A 17 1.88 21.59 -8.44
N GLU A 18 2.22 20.36 -8.02
CA GLU A 18 1.88 19.17 -8.79
C GLU A 18 0.40 18.79 -8.64
N ASN A 19 -0.13 18.09 -9.64
CA ASN A 19 -1.51 17.61 -9.61
C ASN A 19 -1.65 16.51 -8.55
N ALA A 20 -2.48 16.80 -7.53
CA ALA A 20 -2.78 15.86 -6.44
C ALA A 20 -3.88 14.84 -6.78
N ARG A 21 -4.41 14.84 -8.01
CA ARG A 21 -5.32 13.80 -8.49
C ARG A 21 -4.54 12.57 -8.91
N ILE A 22 -4.55 11.55 -8.06
CA ILE A 22 -3.89 10.27 -8.30
C ILE A 22 -4.92 9.29 -8.89
N ASN A 23 -4.74 8.90 -10.15
CA ASN A 23 -5.50 7.81 -10.78
C ASN A 23 -4.55 6.63 -11.02
N LEU A 24 -4.73 5.54 -10.28
CA LEU A 24 -3.89 4.35 -10.34
C LEU A 24 -4.66 3.24 -11.04
N HIS A 25 -4.13 2.76 -12.15
CA HIS A 25 -4.65 1.59 -12.85
C HIS A 25 -3.49 0.66 -13.15
N GLU A 26 -3.66 -0.64 -12.88
CA GLU A 26 -2.65 -1.68 -13.16
C GLU A 26 -1.25 -1.35 -12.61
N LEU A 27 -1.19 -0.74 -11.42
CA LEU A 27 0.10 -0.48 -10.80
C LEU A 27 0.81 -1.79 -10.50
N ASN A 28 2.01 -1.94 -11.06
CA ASN A 28 2.98 -2.87 -10.51
C ASN A 28 3.43 -2.35 -9.14
N SER A 29 3.42 -3.22 -8.13
CA SER A 29 3.97 -2.89 -6.82
C SER A 29 5.42 -2.43 -6.99
N LYS A 30 5.75 -1.25 -6.49
CA LYS A 30 7.11 -0.69 -6.54
C LYS A 30 8.06 -1.53 -5.69
N TYR A 31 7.52 -2.09 -4.62
CA TYR A 31 8.23 -3.00 -3.73
C TYR A 31 7.75 -4.43 -3.98
N TYR A 32 8.71 -5.35 -4.16
CA TYR A 32 8.39 -6.76 -4.24
C TYR A 32 7.71 -7.20 -2.96
N PHE A 33 6.55 -7.82 -3.14
CA PHE A 33 5.72 -8.29 -2.05
C PHE A 33 5.74 -9.82 -2.06
N TRP A 34 6.63 -10.39 -1.25
CA TRP A 34 6.81 -11.83 -1.10
C TRP A 34 6.33 -12.26 0.28
N ASP A 35 5.53 -13.32 0.31
CA ASP A 35 5.18 -14.00 1.55
C ASP A 35 6.01 -15.28 1.68
N ASP A 36 7.02 -15.23 2.56
CA ASP A 36 7.92 -16.35 2.80
C ASP A 36 7.33 -17.40 3.78
N GLY A 37 6.22 -17.07 4.46
CA GLY A 37 5.67 -17.87 5.56
C GLY A 37 4.22 -18.33 5.40
N GLU A 38 3.62 -18.18 4.22
CA GLU A 38 2.19 -18.45 3.93
C GLU A 38 1.18 -17.69 4.81
N ASN A 39 1.63 -16.66 5.53
CA ASN A 39 0.83 -15.89 6.49
C ASN A 39 -0.14 -14.91 5.83
N LEU A 40 -0.11 -14.80 4.49
CA LEU A 40 -0.98 -13.91 3.73
C LEU A 40 -2.05 -14.68 2.93
N ARG A 41 -1.95 -16.00 2.79
CA ARG A 41 -2.96 -16.82 2.09
C ARG A 41 -4.27 -16.85 2.85
N SER A 42 -5.39 -16.83 2.13
CA SER A 42 -6.75 -16.92 2.72
C SER A 42 -7.01 -15.91 3.85
N ASN A 43 -6.25 -14.82 3.90
CA ASN A 43 -6.35 -13.79 4.92
C ASN A 43 -7.12 -12.58 4.39
N ASN A 44 -7.87 -11.94 5.28
CA ASN A 44 -8.55 -10.68 4.98
C ASN A 44 -7.54 -9.55 5.05
N ILE A 45 -7.24 -8.96 3.89
CA ILE A 45 -6.31 -7.87 3.74
C ILE A 45 -7.11 -6.60 3.47
N THR A 46 -6.73 -5.52 4.17
CA THR A 46 -7.34 -4.20 3.97
C THR A 46 -6.31 -3.25 3.39
N LEU A 47 -6.59 -2.73 2.21
CA LEU A 47 -5.82 -1.65 1.60
C LEU A 47 -6.31 -0.31 2.13
N ILE A 48 -5.35 0.47 2.62
CA ILE A 48 -5.53 1.85 3.06
C ILE A 48 -4.56 2.72 2.28
N LEU A 49 -4.99 3.94 1.97
CA LEU A 49 -4.12 5.00 1.48
C LEU A 49 -3.85 5.97 2.63
N GLY A 50 -2.59 6.33 2.83
CA GLY A 50 -2.19 7.37 3.78
C GLY A 50 -1.00 8.14 3.24
N TRP A 51 -0.85 9.38 3.68
CA TRP A 51 0.26 10.23 3.26
C TRP A 51 0.70 11.16 4.38
N ASN A 52 1.94 11.62 4.27
CA ASN A 52 2.49 12.63 5.15
C ASN A 52 2.45 13.99 4.45
N VAL A 53 1.97 15.01 5.15
CA VAL A 53 2.03 16.41 4.71
C VAL A 53 3.25 17.05 5.37
N ILE A 54 4.24 17.40 4.54
CA ILE A 54 5.48 18.05 4.97
C ILE A 54 5.36 19.55 4.69
N SER A 55 5.31 20.35 5.75
CA SER A 55 5.32 21.81 5.67
C SER A 55 6.73 22.33 5.40
N ASN A 56 6.87 23.52 4.79
CA ASN A 56 8.19 24.16 4.61
C ASN A 56 8.91 24.42 5.94
N ALA A 57 8.14 24.62 7.02
CA ALA A 57 8.58 24.63 8.41
C ALA A 57 7.43 24.13 9.29
N GLY A 58 7.71 23.48 10.42
CA GLY A 58 6.70 23.03 11.39
C GLY A 58 6.46 21.51 11.41
N SER A 59 5.26 21.10 11.83
CA SER A 59 4.91 19.72 12.18
C SER A 59 4.65 18.81 10.97
N LEU A 60 5.12 17.56 11.06
CA LEU A 60 4.78 16.48 10.15
C LEU A 60 3.39 15.93 10.50
N SER A 61 2.44 16.05 9.57
CA SER A 61 1.08 15.53 9.77
C SER A 61 0.86 14.28 8.93
N HIS A 62 0.43 13.19 9.56
CA HIS A 62 -0.02 11.99 8.86
C HIS A 62 -1.52 12.07 8.62
N VAL A 63 -1.96 11.80 7.39
CA VAL A 63 -3.37 11.79 7.00
C VAL A 63 -3.69 10.45 6.37
N GLN A 64 -4.72 9.78 6.87
CA GLN A 64 -5.29 8.60 6.23
C GLN A 64 -6.43 9.02 5.30
N ALA A 65 -6.53 8.38 4.15
CA ALA A 65 -7.61 8.60 3.20
C ALA A 65 -8.96 8.25 3.80
N ASN A 66 -10.01 8.91 3.29
CA ASN A 66 -11.37 8.49 3.56
C ASN A 66 -11.68 7.23 2.73
N GLY A 67 -11.93 6.13 3.42
CA GLY A 67 -12.27 4.84 2.81
C GLY A 67 -11.12 3.83 2.83
N SER A 68 -11.49 2.57 2.64
CA SER A 68 -10.58 1.43 2.56
C SER A 68 -11.25 0.33 1.75
N THR A 69 -10.45 -0.54 1.15
CA THR A 69 -10.96 -1.71 0.42
C THR A 69 -10.39 -2.97 1.04
N SER A 70 -11.26 -3.89 1.43
CA SER A 70 -10.87 -5.18 1.98
C SER A 70 -11.17 -6.30 1.00
N PHE A 71 -10.27 -7.27 0.90
CA PHE A 71 -10.44 -8.46 0.09
C PHE A 71 -9.64 -9.62 0.68
N ILE A 72 -10.03 -10.83 0.30
CA ILE A 72 -9.37 -12.04 0.75
C ILE A 72 -8.33 -12.42 -0.31
N PHE A 73 -7.09 -12.63 0.13
CA PHE A 73 -6.05 -13.17 -0.75
C PHE A 73 -6.36 -14.62 -1.13
N SER A 74 -5.89 -15.03 -2.32
CA SER A 74 -6.01 -16.40 -2.79
C SER A 74 -5.40 -17.40 -1.79
N ASP A 75 -5.92 -18.62 -1.81
CA ASP A 75 -5.36 -19.78 -1.08
C ASP A 75 -4.06 -20.31 -1.71
N SER A 76 -3.74 -19.84 -2.92
CA SER A 76 -2.66 -20.32 -3.75
C SER A 76 -1.92 -19.13 -4.39
N TYR A 77 -0.58 -19.21 -4.40
CA TYR A 77 0.27 -18.23 -5.07
C TYR A 77 0.34 -18.48 -6.57
N THR A 78 0.32 -17.42 -7.36
CA THR A 78 0.53 -17.51 -8.80
C THR A 78 1.95 -17.97 -9.09
N THR A 79 2.13 -19.19 -9.57
CA THR A 79 3.44 -19.71 -10.00
C THR A 79 3.75 -19.23 -11.43
N SER A 80 3.78 -17.93 -11.71
CA SER A 80 4.30 -17.45 -12.99
C SER A 80 5.80 -17.19 -12.88
N ARG A 81 6.61 -18.25 -13.01
CA ARG A 81 7.84 -18.10 -13.80
C ARG A 81 7.40 -18.32 -15.23
N GLY A 82 7.31 -17.25 -16.00
CA GLY A 82 7.15 -17.36 -17.45
C GLY A 82 8.26 -18.27 -17.98
N SER A 83 7.85 -19.34 -18.63
CA SER A 83 8.65 -20.17 -19.54
C SER A 83 9.17 -19.36 -20.71
#